data_AF-A0A3N9VP81-F1
#
_entry.id   AF-A0A3N9VP81-F1
#
_cell.length_a   1.000
_cell.length_b   1.000
_cell.length_c   1.000
_cell.angle_alpha   90.00
_cell.angle_beta   90.00
_cell.angle_gamma   90.00
#
_symmetry.space_group_name_H-M   'P 1'
#
loop_
_entity.id
_entity.type
_entity.pdbx_description
1 polymer ?
#
loop_
_entity_poly.entity_id
_entity_poly.type
_entity_poly.pdbx_seq_one_letter_code
_entity_poly.pdbx_strand_id
1 'polypeptide(L)' 'MKIDFSATKQKMIDAGLNLTRWAKGRGHAAPTVLRILSGTYPCETGYAFKAIVKDLNESGYLVFKDEDKAA' A
#
# COMPACT_ATOMS: atom_id res chain seq x y z
N MET A 1 10.99 9.07 6.37
CA MET A 1 9.65 8.43 6.47
C MET A 1 9.51 7.43 5.33
N LYS A 2 9.75 6.15 5.60
CA LYS A 2 9.61 5.06 4.63
C LYS A 2 8.27 4.37 4.85
N ILE A 3 7.60 3.91 3.80
CA ILE A 3 6.36 3.12 3.94
C ILE A 3 6.73 1.67 4.22
N ASP A 4 6.09 1.05 5.20
CA ASP A 4 6.19 -0.39 5.42
C ASP A 4 5.07 -1.11 4.68
N PHE A 5 5.38 -1.55 3.45
CA PHE A 5 4.44 -2.28 2.61
C PHE A 5 4.09 -3.67 3.14
N SER A 6 4.98 -4.30 3.91
CA SER A 6 4.71 -5.59 4.55
C SER A 6 3.68 -5.44 5.66
N ALA A 7 3.87 -4.46 6.54
CA ALA A 7 2.93 -4.14 7.61
C ALA A 7 1.59 -3.61 7.05
N THR A 8 1.63 -2.80 5.98
CA THR A 8 0.43 -2.34 5.27
C THR A 8 -0.37 -3.53 4.73
N LYS A 9 0.29 -4.51 4.10
CA LYS A 9 -0.37 -5.73 3.62
C LYS A 9 -0.99 -6.53 4.76
N GLN A 10 -0.27 -6.69 5.89
CA GLN A 10 -0.79 -7.40 7.04
C GLN A 10 -2.03 -6.71 7.62
N LYS A 11 -1.99 -5.38 7.78
CA LYS A 11 -3.14 -4.58 8.26
C LYS A 11 -4.37 -4.73 7.36
N MET A 12 -4.18 -4.84 6.05
CA MET A 12 -5.28 -5.13 5.11
C MET A 12 -5.87 -6.53 5.32
N ILE A 13 -5.02 -7.54 5.57
CA ILE A 13 -5.46 -8.91 5.85
C ILE A 13 -6.22 -8.97 7.17
N ASP A 14 -5.70 -8.34 8.23
CA ASP A 14 -6.33 -8.29 9.56
C ASP A 14 -7.68 -7.58 9.54
N ALA A 15 -7.84 -6.58 8.67
CA ALA A 15 -9.11 -5.90 8.43
C ALA A 15 -10.12 -6.73 7.60
N GLY A 16 -9.77 -7.96 7.20
CA GLY A 16 -10.61 -8.81 6.35
C GLY A 16 -10.84 -8.25 4.96
N LEU A 17 -9.95 -7.38 4.48
CA LEU A 17 -10.15 -6.66 3.23
C LEU A 17 -9.89 -7.56 2.02
N ASN A 18 -10.86 -7.59 1.12
CA ASN A 18 -10.68 -8.23 -0.18
C ASN A 18 -9.93 -7.28 -1.12
N LEU A 19 -8.64 -7.55 -1.35
CA LEU A 19 -7.75 -6.73 -2.18
C LEU A 19 -8.31 -6.49 -3.59
N THR A 20 -8.86 -7.53 -4.23
CA THR A 20 -9.40 -7.44 -5.59
C THR A 20 -10.60 -6.52 -5.66
N ARG A 21 -11.53 -6.64 -4.71
CA ARG A 21 -12.71 -5.77 -4.62
C ARG A 21 -12.32 -4.34 -4.28
N TRP A 22 -11.40 -4.15 -3.34
CA TRP A 22 -10.90 -2.83 -2.94
C TRP A 22 -10.20 -2.11 -4.10
N ALA A 23 -9.33 -2.82 -4.84
CA ALA A 23 -8.60 -2.27 -5.97
C ALA A 23 -9.56 -1.89 -7.11
N LYS A 24 -10.48 -2.80 -7.48
CA LYS A 24 -11.48 -2.55 -8.52
C LYS A 24 -12.37 -1.35 -8.17
N GLY A 25 -12.79 -1.21 -6.92
CA GLY A 25 -13.60 -0.09 -6.45
C GLY A 25 -12.93 1.28 -6.55
N ARG A 26 -11.59 1.31 -6.69
CA ARG A 26 -10.78 2.52 -6.82
C ARG A 26 -10.15 2.70 -8.20
N GLY A 27 -10.51 1.83 -9.16
CA GLY A 27 -9.96 1.88 -10.52
C GLY A 27 -8.54 1.32 -10.65
N HIS A 28 -8.04 0.59 -9.64
CA HIS A 28 -6.73 -0.05 -9.68
C HIS A 28 -6.80 -1.50 -10.14
N ALA A 29 -5.78 -1.93 -10.88
CA ALA A 29 -5.58 -3.35 -11.14
C ALA A 29 -5.03 -4.04 -9.88
N ALA A 30 -5.72 -5.07 -9.38
CA ALA A 30 -5.30 -5.82 -8.19
C ALA A 30 -3.85 -6.35 -8.27
N PRO A 31 -3.36 -6.85 -9.43
CA PRO A 31 -1.95 -7.25 -9.56
C PRO A 31 -0.95 -6.11 -9.36
N THR A 32 -1.31 -4.88 -9.76
CA THR A 32 -0.48 -3.69 -9.56
C THR A 32 -0.37 -3.35 -8.08
N VAL A 33 -1.49 -3.36 -7.34
CA VAL A 33 -1.49 -3.14 -5.89
C VAL A 33 -0.64 -4.19 -5.20
N LEU A 34 -0.76 -5.47 -5.59
CA LEU A 34 0.03 -6.55 -5.02
C LEU A 34 1.54 -6.36 -5.25
N ARG A 35 1.95 -5.94 -6.46
CA ARG A 35 3.36 -5.63 -6.76
C ARG A 35 3.91 -4.53 -5.86
N ILE A 36 3.13 -3.46 -5.64
CA ILE A 36 3.50 -2.36 -4.73
C ILE A 36 3.65 -2.87 -3.30
N LEU A 37 2.66 -3.63 -2.80
CA LEU A 37 2.69 -4.21 -1.46
C LEU A 37 3.85 -5.20 -1.26
N SER A 38 4.34 -5.83 -2.33
CA SER A 38 5.52 -6.69 -2.30
C SER A 38 6.85 -5.96 -2.50
N GLY A 39 6.85 -4.64 -2.75
CA GLY A 39 8.05 -3.88 -3.09
C GLY A 39 8.67 -4.23 -4.46
N THR A 40 7.96 -4.96 -5.31
CA THR A 40 8.43 -5.38 -6.65
C THR A 40 7.97 -4.44 -7.76
N TYR A 41 7.33 -3.33 -7.40
CA TYR A 41 6.86 -2.35 -8.37
C TYR A 41 8.02 -1.44 -8.81
N PRO A 42 8.42 -1.45 -10.10
CA PRO A 42 9.69 -0.86 -10.55
C PRO A 42 9.71 0.68 -10.57
N CYS A 43 8.59 1.34 -10.29
CA CYS A 43 8.48 2.79 -10.38
C CYS A 43 7.80 3.39 -9.15
N GLU A 44 8.58 3.62 -8.09
CA GLU A 44 8.20 4.38 -6.89
C GLU A 44 7.72 5.82 -7.22
N THR A 45 7.99 6.30 -8.44
CA THR A 45 7.57 7.63 -8.93
C THR A 45 6.37 7.60 -9.88
N GLY A 46 5.87 6.42 -10.25
CA GLY A 46 4.76 6.27 -11.21
C GLY A 46 3.44 6.80 -10.67
N TYR A 47 2.57 7.32 -11.55
CA TYR A 47 1.23 7.80 -11.19
C TYR A 47 0.43 6.73 -10.43
N ALA A 48 0.48 5.48 -10.90
CA ALA A 48 -0.19 4.35 -10.25
C ALA A 48 0.32 4.10 -8.82
N PHE A 49 1.64 4.21 -8.59
CA PHE A 49 2.21 4.06 -7.25
C PHE A 49 1.68 5.14 -6.31
N LYS A 50 1.77 6.41 -6.71
CA LYS A 50 1.30 7.55 -5.90
C LYS A 50 -0.20 7.46 -5.60
N ALA A 51 -1.01 7.10 -6.59
CA ALA A 51 -2.46 6.94 -6.42
C ALA A 51 -2.79 5.82 -5.44
N ILE A 52 -2.16 4.64 -5.58
CA ILE A 52 -2.40 3.51 -4.68
C ILE A 52 -1.95 3.82 -3.25
N VAL A 53 -0.78 4.45 -3.08
CA VAL A 53 -0.29 4.88 -1.76
C VAL A 53 -1.24 5.89 -1.11
N LYS A 54 -1.72 6.88 -1.87
CA LYS A 54 -2.69 7.87 -1.39
C LYS A 54 -3.98 7.18 -0.94
N ASP A 55 -4.53 6.29 -1.75
CA ASP A 55 -5.77 5.57 -1.43
C ASP A 55 -5.62 4.65 -0.22
N LEU A 56 -4.46 4.00 -0.06
CA LEU A 56 -4.14 3.20 1.13
C LEU A 56 -4.07 4.06 2.39
N ASN A 57 -3.55 5.29 2.27
CA ASN A 57 -3.48 6.25 3.36
C ASN A 57 -4.88 6.75 3.77
N GLU A 58 -5.68 7.18 2.80
CA GLU A 58 -7.07 7.63 3.02
C GLU A 58 -7.96 6.52 3.58
N SER A 59 -7.68 5.26 3.20
CA SER A 59 -8.38 4.09 3.74
C SER A 59 -7.86 3.67 5.12
N GLY A 60 -6.82 4.31 5.65
CA GLY A 60 -6.23 4.01 6.95
C GLY A 60 -5.40 2.72 6.99
N TYR A 61 -5.06 2.12 5.86
CA TYR A 61 -4.28 0.88 5.79
C TYR A 61 -2.77 1.12 5.73
N LEU A 62 -2.35 2.29 5.27
CA LEU A 62 -0.93 2.61 5.12
C LEU A 62 -0.22 2.61 6.48
N VAL A 63 0.88 1.88 6.57
CA VAL A 63 1.76 1.85 7.73
C VAL A 63 3.07 2.52 7.35
N PHE A 64 3.46 3.53 8.13
CA PHE A 64 4.76 4.16 7.99
C PHE A 64 5.75 3.45 8.90
N LYS A 65 6.94 3.16 8.36
CA LYS A 65 8.11 2.82 9.16
C LYS A 65 8.57 4.10 9.82
N ASP A 66 8.36 4.18 11.13
CA ASP A 66 9.13 5.11 11.94
C ASP A 66 10.60 4.69 11.79
N GLU A 67 11.37 5.49 11.05
CA GLU A 67 12.81 5.48 11.25
C GLU A 67 12.98 6.02 12.67
N ASP A 68 13.42 5.13 13.56
CA ASP A 68 13.70 5.39 14.97
C ASP A 68 14.04 6.87 15.23
N LYS A 69 13.24 7.51 16.07
CA LYS A 69 13.78 8.48 17.01
C LYS A 69 14.77 7.75 17.92
N ALA A 70 15.97 7.49 17.43
CA ALA A 70 17.09 7.00 18.23
C ALA A 70 18.32 7.85 17.89
N ALA A 71 18.36 9.04 18.47
CA ALA A 71 19.52 9.71 19.08
C ALA A 71 19.12 11.11 19.55
#